data_AF-A0A1E3QQD8-F1
#
_entry.id   AF-A0A1E3QQD8-F1
#
_cell.length_a   1.000
_cell.length_b   1.000
_cell.length_c   1.000
_cell.angle_alpha   90.00
_cell.angle_beta   90.00
_cell.angle_gamma   90.00
#
_symmetry.space_group_name_H-M   'P 1'
#
loop_
_entity.id
_entity.type
_entity.pdbx_description
1 polymer ?
#
loop_
_entity_poly.entity_id
_entity_poly.type
_entity_poly.pdbx_seq_one_letter_code
_entity_poly.pdbx_strand_id
1 'polypeptide(L)'
;MSTSVGKTISAISGTGFPSKAPKDAQVVTVNETEKRKSSYPEYLPIWDRSITAQPAYTKIPYHDKALDADPAMPNLLPKQKLDNKEILLSNLTPKFGTEVKGLQLADLVDNPRAKDELALLVAQRGVLLFRDQEDLLKLGPAKIKEFVSYFGALHQHPTSGGLAGHPEFHNTYRSGDFSPAEFFKTHTTSTAWHSDVTYELQPPSYSLLAMVDTPPSGGDTIFADAREAYNRLSPGFQALLTDLRASHSAHAQADTAVANGGILRREPITTFHPIVRNHPVTKKKSLFVNSQFTRTVEGLKTEESNALLKFLLQHLNNSVDYQLRVQWKQFSIVLWDNRSMIHSALVDFDTDSYIRHAFRLLVRAEIPTGKIEEEADDA
;
A
#
# COMPACT_ATOMS: atom_id res chain seq x y z
N MET A 1 -22.42 -38.57 13.69
CA MET A 1 -21.25 -37.82 13.22
C MET A 1 -21.60 -36.35 13.25
N SER A 2 -21.22 -35.65 14.31
CA SER A 2 -21.50 -34.22 14.49
C SER A 2 -20.34 -33.44 13.87
N THR A 3 -20.63 -32.70 12.80
CA THR A 3 -19.68 -31.78 12.17
C THR A 3 -19.38 -30.65 13.16
N SER A 4 -18.12 -30.56 13.62
CA SER A 4 -17.68 -29.46 14.46
C SER A 4 -17.70 -28.16 13.65
N VAL A 5 -18.77 -27.38 13.81
CA VAL A 5 -18.80 -25.98 13.39
C VAL A 5 -17.69 -25.29 14.18
N GLY A 6 -16.63 -24.88 13.50
CA GLY A 6 -15.49 -24.20 14.11
C GLY A 6 -15.99 -22.98 14.91
N LYS A 7 -15.63 -22.91 16.20
CA LYS A 7 -15.98 -21.80 17.07
C LYS A 7 -15.40 -20.50 16.48
N THR A 8 -16.28 -19.62 15.99
CA THR A 8 -15.94 -18.23 15.71
C THR A 8 -15.92 -17.50 17.06
N ILE A 9 -14.80 -16.86 17.41
CA ILE A 9 -14.67 -16.15 18.69
C ILE A 9 -14.27 -14.70 18.40
N SER A 10 -15.04 -13.77 18.98
CA SER A 10 -14.80 -12.31 18.91
C SER A 10 -13.63 -11.95 19.83
N ALA A 11 -12.70 -11.11 19.37
CA ALA A 11 -11.55 -10.70 20.17
C ALA A 11 -11.29 -9.18 20.13
N ILE A 12 -10.52 -8.72 21.12
CA ILE A 12 -10.26 -7.32 21.50
C ILE A 12 -9.04 -6.80 20.69
N SER A 13 -9.19 -5.69 19.94
CA SER A 13 -8.36 -5.25 18.80
C SER A 13 -7.30 -4.19 19.09
N GLY A 14 -6.02 -4.50 18.84
CA GLY A 14 -4.97 -3.50 18.69
C GLY A 14 -3.83 -4.07 17.85
N THR A 15 -3.42 -3.37 16.79
CA THR A 15 -2.36 -3.69 15.79
C THR A 15 -2.77 -4.41 14.50
N GLY A 16 -4.07 -4.62 14.24
CA GLY A 16 -4.49 -5.37 13.04
C GLY A 16 -4.37 -6.89 13.22
N PHE A 17 -4.27 -7.36 14.47
CA PHE A 17 -4.77 -8.64 14.94
C PHE A 17 -5.26 -8.45 16.40
N PRO A 18 -6.30 -9.14 16.88
CA PRO A 18 -6.79 -8.91 18.24
C PRO A 18 -5.86 -9.46 19.30
N SER A 19 -5.33 -8.59 20.17
CA SER A 19 -4.29 -8.90 21.18
C SER A 19 -4.75 -9.91 22.23
N LYS A 20 -6.07 -10.11 22.39
CA LYS A 20 -6.67 -11.08 23.30
C LYS A 20 -7.38 -12.24 22.59
N ALA A 21 -7.11 -12.46 21.30
CA ALA A 21 -7.70 -13.60 20.59
C ALA A 21 -7.17 -14.93 21.16
N PRO A 22 -8.05 -15.93 21.38
CA PRO A 22 -7.60 -17.26 21.75
C PRO A 22 -6.63 -17.83 20.71
N LYS A 23 -5.54 -18.46 21.17
CA LYS A 23 -4.52 -19.06 20.29
C LYS A 23 -5.06 -20.23 19.46
N ASP A 24 -6.15 -20.85 19.89
CA ASP A 24 -6.84 -21.97 19.25
C ASP A 24 -8.00 -21.55 18.32
N ALA A 25 -8.43 -20.29 18.35
CA ALA A 25 -9.50 -19.79 17.49
C ALA A 25 -9.11 -19.89 16.00
N GLN A 26 -9.91 -20.58 15.19
CA GLN A 26 -9.68 -20.71 13.75
C GLN A 26 -10.01 -19.41 13.00
N VAL A 27 -11.09 -18.74 13.40
CA VAL A 27 -11.52 -17.47 12.82
C VAL A 27 -11.64 -16.45 13.93
N VAL A 28 -10.94 -15.33 13.75
CA VAL A 28 -10.97 -14.19 14.66
C VAL A 28 -11.62 -13.02 13.95
N THR A 29 -12.53 -12.33 14.65
CA THR A 29 -13.28 -11.17 14.16
C THR A 29 -13.19 -10.01 15.15
N VAL A 30 -13.51 -8.81 14.68
CA VAL A 30 -13.71 -7.64 15.55
C VAL A 30 -14.87 -7.91 16.51
N ASN A 31 -14.70 -7.53 17.79
CA ASN A 31 -15.72 -7.80 18.80
C ASN A 31 -17.04 -7.05 18.57
N GLU A 32 -18.12 -7.55 19.14
CA GLU A 32 -19.47 -7.00 18.93
C GLU A 32 -19.64 -5.54 19.40
N THR A 33 -18.92 -5.13 20.45
CA THR A 33 -18.95 -3.73 20.93
C THR A 33 -18.33 -2.79 19.89
N GLU A 34 -17.17 -3.16 19.35
CA GLU A 34 -16.46 -2.40 18.32
C GLU A 34 -17.18 -2.45 16.98
N LYS A 35 -17.75 -3.60 16.62
CA LYS A 35 -18.56 -3.77 15.42
C LYS A 35 -19.77 -2.83 15.38
N ARG A 36 -20.42 -2.57 16.51
CA ARG A 36 -21.54 -1.62 16.63
C ARG A 36 -21.14 -0.15 16.43
N LYS A 37 -19.86 0.18 16.58
CA LYS A 37 -19.33 1.52 16.37
C LYS A 37 -18.97 1.77 14.89
N SER A 38 -18.76 0.72 14.09
CA SER A 38 -18.39 0.87 12.68
C SER A 38 -19.60 1.24 11.82
N SER A 39 -19.39 2.15 10.87
CA SER A 39 -20.43 2.58 9.94
C SER A 39 -20.71 1.53 8.85
N TYR A 40 -19.73 0.65 8.55
CA TYR A 40 -19.84 -0.39 7.52
C TYR A 40 -19.27 -1.74 8.02
N PRO A 41 -20.02 -2.45 8.88
CA PRO A 41 -19.55 -3.67 9.53
C PRO A 41 -19.22 -4.81 8.56
N GLU A 42 -19.78 -4.79 7.35
CA GLU A 42 -19.47 -5.73 6.28
C GLU A 42 -18.03 -5.63 5.78
N TYR A 43 -17.35 -4.50 5.98
CA TYR A 43 -15.94 -4.28 5.60
C TYR A 43 -14.94 -4.60 6.73
N LEU A 44 -15.41 -5.05 7.89
CA LEU A 44 -14.53 -5.32 9.03
C LEU A 44 -13.57 -6.48 8.75
N PRO A 45 -12.34 -6.42 9.32
CA PRO A 45 -11.36 -7.47 9.13
C PRO A 45 -11.78 -8.81 9.71
N ILE A 46 -11.40 -9.87 8.99
CA ILE A 46 -11.43 -11.25 9.48
C ILE A 46 -10.02 -11.84 9.41
N TRP A 47 -9.61 -12.51 10.47
CA TRP A 47 -8.40 -13.32 10.50
C TRP A 47 -8.76 -14.78 10.55
N ASP A 48 -8.79 -15.38 9.37
CA ASP A 48 -9.03 -16.79 9.18
C ASP A 48 -7.71 -17.55 9.10
N ARG A 49 -7.41 -18.33 10.16
CA ARG A 49 -6.23 -19.20 10.27
C ARG A 49 -6.36 -20.48 9.44
N SER A 50 -7.57 -20.80 8.94
CA SER A 50 -7.77 -21.93 8.03
C SER A 50 -7.31 -21.62 6.60
N ILE A 51 -7.09 -20.35 6.26
CA ILE A 51 -6.38 -19.95 5.04
C ILE A 51 -4.90 -20.30 5.26
N THR A 52 -4.55 -21.54 4.86
CA THR A 52 -3.28 -22.23 5.15
C THR A 52 -2.06 -21.59 4.48
N ALA A 53 -0.88 -22.13 4.81
CA ALA A 53 0.44 -21.82 4.24
C ALA A 53 0.43 -21.83 2.70
N GLN A 54 0.11 -20.69 2.12
CA GLN A 54 0.21 -20.42 0.70
C GLN A 54 1.68 -20.49 0.27
N PRO A 55 1.96 -21.03 -0.93
CA PRO A 55 3.31 -20.97 -1.46
C PRO A 55 3.77 -19.51 -1.62
N ALA A 56 5.09 -19.34 -1.69
CA ALA A 56 5.66 -18.07 -2.12
C ALA A 56 5.15 -17.70 -3.51
N TYR A 57 4.99 -16.41 -3.78
CA TYR A 57 4.60 -15.97 -5.10
C TYR A 57 5.66 -16.34 -6.13
N THR A 58 5.23 -17.03 -7.19
CA THR A 58 6.05 -17.31 -8.36
C THR A 58 5.93 -16.17 -9.37
N LYS A 59 6.93 -16.03 -10.25
CA LYS A 59 6.89 -15.04 -11.34
C LYS A 59 5.66 -15.28 -12.22
N ILE A 60 4.89 -14.23 -12.49
CA ILE A 60 3.80 -14.21 -13.46
C ILE A 60 4.04 -13.13 -14.52
N PRO A 61 3.46 -13.25 -15.73
CA PRO A 61 3.42 -12.16 -16.69
C PRO A 61 2.76 -10.91 -16.08
N TYR A 62 3.30 -9.74 -16.39
CA TYR A 62 2.74 -8.47 -15.99
C TYR A 62 2.85 -7.49 -17.16
N HIS A 63 1.74 -6.83 -17.49
CA HIS A 63 1.65 -5.75 -18.46
C HIS A 63 1.01 -4.56 -17.77
N ASP A 64 1.72 -3.42 -17.73
CA ASP A 64 1.19 -2.23 -17.06
C ASP A 64 0.18 -1.52 -17.95
N LYS A 65 -1.05 -1.40 -17.46
CA LYS A 65 -2.17 -0.74 -18.14
C LYS A 65 -1.93 0.72 -18.47
N ALA A 66 -1.01 1.39 -17.77
CA ALA A 66 -0.61 2.74 -18.13
C ALA A 66 0.08 2.84 -19.50
N LEU A 67 0.63 1.73 -20.03
CA LEU A 67 1.24 1.69 -21.37
C LEU A 67 0.17 1.66 -22.49
N ASP A 68 -1.05 1.23 -22.17
CA ASP A 68 -2.19 1.15 -23.11
C ASP A 68 -3.00 2.46 -23.17
N ALA A 69 -2.65 3.43 -22.33
CA ALA A 69 -3.39 4.67 -22.13
C ALA A 69 -3.19 5.67 -23.27
N ASP A 70 -4.24 6.41 -23.60
CA ASP A 70 -4.11 7.63 -24.40
C ASP A 70 -3.50 8.75 -23.53
N PRO A 71 -2.34 9.34 -23.89
CA PRO A 71 -1.70 10.40 -23.12
C PRO A 71 -2.56 11.66 -22.95
N ALA A 72 -3.53 11.91 -23.83
CA ALA A 72 -4.47 13.02 -23.70
C ALA A 72 -5.59 12.74 -22.68
N MET A 73 -5.70 11.50 -22.19
CA MET A 73 -6.67 11.03 -21.21
C MET A 73 -8.14 11.41 -21.51
N PRO A 74 -8.65 11.26 -22.75
CA PRO A 74 -9.99 11.72 -23.11
C PRO A 74 -11.13 10.94 -22.43
N ASN A 75 -10.89 9.70 -21.97
CA ASN A 75 -11.91 8.86 -21.34
C ASN A 75 -12.00 9.10 -19.82
N LEU A 76 -10.89 9.48 -19.19
CA LEU A 76 -10.77 9.83 -17.78
C LEU A 76 -11.05 11.32 -17.54
N LEU A 77 -10.56 12.18 -18.43
CA LEU A 77 -10.59 13.65 -18.36
C LEU A 77 -11.25 14.23 -19.63
N PRO A 78 -12.53 13.92 -19.89
CA PRO A 78 -13.25 14.39 -21.07
C PRO A 78 -13.26 15.93 -21.14
N LYS A 79 -12.92 16.49 -22.31
CA LYS A 79 -12.96 17.95 -22.56
C LYS A 79 -14.36 18.54 -22.52
N GLN A 80 -15.38 17.71 -22.75
CA GLN A 80 -16.78 18.07 -22.69
C GLN A 80 -17.34 17.59 -21.35
N LYS A 81 -18.11 18.44 -20.65
CA LYS A 81 -18.72 18.08 -19.36
C LYS A 81 -19.56 16.80 -19.53
N LEU A 82 -19.12 15.68 -18.96
CA LEU A 82 -20.04 14.58 -18.69
C LEU A 82 -20.99 15.03 -17.58
N ASP A 83 -22.29 15.00 -17.83
CA ASP A 83 -23.35 15.25 -16.85
C ASP A 83 -23.24 16.55 -16.04
N ASN A 84 -22.77 17.65 -16.67
CA ASN A 84 -22.53 18.95 -16.02
C ASN A 84 -21.52 18.96 -14.86
N LYS A 85 -20.79 17.87 -14.60
CA LYS A 85 -19.75 17.81 -13.57
C LYS A 85 -18.38 18.05 -14.20
N GLU A 86 -17.71 19.10 -13.74
CA GLU A 86 -16.33 19.40 -14.14
C GLU A 86 -15.36 18.56 -13.31
N ILE A 87 -14.46 17.82 -13.98
CA ILE A 87 -13.37 17.12 -13.30
C ILE A 87 -12.24 18.12 -13.08
N LEU A 88 -11.90 18.35 -11.81
CA LEU A 88 -10.87 19.30 -11.42
C LEU A 88 -9.66 18.58 -10.84
N LEU A 89 -8.48 18.86 -11.40
CA LEU A 89 -7.20 18.38 -10.90
C LEU A 89 -6.52 19.47 -10.07
N SER A 90 -6.25 19.18 -8.80
CA SER A 90 -5.51 20.07 -7.91
C SER A 90 -4.22 19.41 -7.47
N ASN A 91 -3.07 19.94 -7.88
CA ASN A 91 -1.78 19.41 -7.46
C ASN A 91 -1.59 19.62 -5.95
N LEU A 92 -1.38 18.52 -5.21
CA LEU A 92 -1.15 18.56 -3.77
C LEU A 92 0.29 18.98 -3.44
N THR A 93 1.22 18.64 -4.32
CA THR A 93 2.58 19.23 -4.36
C THR A 93 2.95 19.56 -5.81
N PRO A 94 3.98 20.41 -6.05
CA PRO A 94 4.38 20.78 -7.40
C PRO A 94 4.72 19.57 -8.30
N LYS A 95 5.42 18.56 -7.76
CA LYS A 95 5.99 17.47 -8.57
C LYS A 95 5.25 16.13 -8.49
N PHE A 96 4.48 15.89 -7.42
CA PHE A 96 3.71 14.66 -7.23
C PHE A 96 2.46 14.91 -6.37
N GLY A 97 1.50 13.98 -6.36
CA GLY A 97 0.25 14.15 -5.63
C GLY A 97 -0.75 15.03 -6.38
N THR A 98 -1.93 14.51 -6.66
CA THR A 98 -3.04 15.26 -7.25
C THR A 98 -4.35 14.85 -6.59
N GLU A 99 -5.13 15.83 -6.14
CA GLU A 99 -6.53 15.62 -5.78
C GLU A 99 -7.38 15.70 -7.06
N VAL A 100 -8.20 14.67 -7.27
CA VAL A 100 -9.13 14.57 -8.40
C VAL A 100 -10.54 14.75 -7.87
N LYS A 101 -11.17 15.87 -8.23
CA LYS A 101 -12.55 16.21 -7.84
C LYS A 101 -13.49 16.01 -9.01
N GLY A 102 -14.74 15.61 -8.72
CA GLY A 102 -15.78 15.45 -9.74
C GLY A 102 -15.77 14.10 -10.46
N LEU A 103 -14.79 13.23 -10.17
CA LEU A 103 -14.71 11.88 -10.73
C LEU A 103 -15.04 10.83 -9.66
N GLN A 104 -15.98 9.93 -9.95
CA GLN A 104 -16.27 8.76 -9.12
C GLN A 104 -15.60 7.52 -9.72
N LEU A 105 -14.84 6.80 -8.90
CA LEU A 105 -14.18 5.56 -9.35
C LEU A 105 -15.18 4.45 -9.69
N ALA A 106 -16.39 4.52 -9.11
CA ALA A 106 -17.49 3.61 -9.45
C ALA A 106 -17.87 3.68 -10.94
N ASP A 107 -17.80 4.87 -11.56
CA ASP A 107 -18.14 5.09 -12.97
C ASP A 107 -17.09 4.48 -13.93
N LEU A 108 -15.91 4.12 -13.40
CA LEU A 108 -14.81 3.56 -14.18
C LEU A 108 -14.79 2.04 -14.21
N VAL A 109 -15.65 1.37 -13.43
CA VAL A 109 -15.65 -0.10 -13.29
C VAL A 109 -15.76 -0.78 -14.66
N ASP A 110 -16.69 -0.33 -15.48
CA ASP A 110 -16.96 -0.89 -16.81
C ASP A 110 -16.28 -0.10 -17.95
N ASN A 111 -15.38 0.84 -17.63
CA ASN A 111 -14.66 1.66 -18.61
C ASN A 111 -13.15 1.33 -18.65
N PRO A 112 -12.72 0.35 -19.48
CA PRO A 112 -11.31 -0.07 -19.54
C PRO A 112 -10.38 1.06 -19.98
N ARG A 113 -10.77 1.89 -20.96
CA ARG A 113 -9.93 2.98 -21.47
C ARG A 113 -9.67 4.05 -20.43
N ALA A 114 -10.69 4.44 -19.67
CA ALA A 114 -10.50 5.36 -18.55
C ALA A 114 -9.64 4.76 -17.44
N LYS A 115 -9.70 3.43 -17.21
CA LYS A 115 -8.80 2.75 -16.26
C LYS A 115 -7.35 2.75 -16.73
N ASP A 116 -7.09 2.52 -18.02
CA ASP A 116 -5.73 2.64 -18.58
C ASP A 116 -5.17 4.05 -18.35
N GLU A 117 -5.98 5.07 -18.64
CA GLU A 117 -5.63 6.48 -18.42
C GLU A 117 -5.46 6.83 -16.94
N LEU A 118 -6.26 6.22 -16.04
CA LEU A 118 -6.09 6.37 -14.59
C LEU A 118 -4.75 5.78 -14.13
N ALA A 119 -4.35 4.62 -14.67
CA ALA A 119 -3.04 4.02 -14.40
C ALA A 119 -1.91 4.95 -14.85
N LEU A 120 -2.03 5.57 -16.04
CA LEU A 120 -1.05 6.54 -16.52
C LEU A 120 -0.98 7.78 -15.62
N LEU A 121 -2.14 8.33 -15.21
CA LEU A 121 -2.19 9.50 -14.35
C LEU A 121 -1.52 9.23 -12.99
N VAL A 122 -1.79 8.08 -12.36
CA VAL A 122 -1.15 7.73 -11.08
C VAL A 122 0.35 7.43 -11.26
N ALA A 123 0.76 6.78 -12.34
CA ALA A 123 2.19 6.55 -12.61
C ALA A 123 2.96 7.88 -12.76
N GLN A 124 2.35 8.87 -13.42
CA GLN A 124 2.94 10.20 -13.56
C GLN A 124 2.97 10.97 -12.24
N ARG A 125 1.84 11.00 -11.51
CA ARG A 125 1.66 11.82 -10.31
C ARG A 125 2.09 11.14 -9.00
N GLY A 126 2.37 9.85 -9.00
CA GLY A 126 2.74 9.06 -7.82
C GLY A 126 1.58 8.81 -6.87
N VAL A 127 0.77 9.81 -6.53
CA VAL A 127 -0.36 9.73 -5.60
C VAL A 127 -1.57 10.45 -6.19
N LEU A 128 -2.73 9.80 -6.22
CA LEU A 128 -4.01 10.39 -6.54
C LEU A 128 -4.95 10.28 -5.34
N LEU A 129 -5.57 11.40 -4.98
CA LEU A 129 -6.52 11.51 -3.88
C LEU A 129 -7.92 11.77 -4.45
N PHE A 130 -8.85 10.92 -4.08
CA PHE A 130 -10.27 11.04 -4.39
C PHE A 130 -11.03 11.23 -3.08
N ARG A 131 -12.02 12.13 -3.08
CA ARG A 131 -12.93 12.36 -1.94
C ARG A 131 -14.33 11.87 -2.30
N ASP A 132 -15.13 11.64 -1.27
CA ASP A 132 -16.56 11.35 -1.41
C ASP A 132 -16.85 10.14 -2.32
N GLN A 133 -16.07 9.05 -2.16
CA GLN A 133 -16.13 7.84 -3.00
C GLN A 133 -17.01 6.74 -2.39
N GLU A 134 -18.08 7.11 -1.68
CA GLU A 134 -18.98 6.15 -1.02
C GLU A 134 -19.62 5.19 -2.05
N ASP A 135 -19.87 5.68 -3.27
CA ASP A 135 -20.50 4.90 -4.33
C ASP A 135 -19.67 3.68 -4.74
N LEU A 136 -18.33 3.78 -4.72
CA LEU A 136 -17.46 2.63 -4.95
C LEU A 136 -17.63 1.55 -3.87
N LEU A 137 -17.77 1.96 -2.61
CA LEU A 137 -18.01 1.05 -1.48
C LEU A 137 -19.39 0.40 -1.56
N LYS A 138 -20.41 1.11 -2.06
CA LYS A 138 -21.77 0.59 -2.26
C LYS A 138 -21.85 -0.48 -3.35
N LEU A 139 -20.93 -0.50 -4.33
CA LEU A 139 -20.84 -1.58 -5.32
C LEU A 139 -20.47 -2.94 -4.69
N GLY A 140 -19.88 -2.90 -3.50
CA GLY A 140 -19.52 -4.08 -2.72
C GLY A 140 -18.14 -4.68 -3.09
N PRO A 141 -17.64 -5.60 -2.24
CA PRO A 141 -16.25 -6.08 -2.34
C PRO A 141 -15.90 -6.77 -3.65
N ALA A 142 -16.84 -7.51 -4.25
CA ALA A 142 -16.62 -8.21 -5.52
C ALA A 142 -16.32 -7.23 -6.67
N LYS A 143 -17.07 -6.12 -6.75
CA LYS A 143 -16.87 -5.10 -7.79
C LYS A 143 -15.60 -4.27 -7.57
N ILE A 144 -15.28 -3.95 -6.32
CA ILE A 144 -14.00 -3.31 -5.98
C ILE A 144 -12.83 -4.22 -6.36
N LYS A 145 -12.92 -5.53 -6.05
CA LYS A 145 -11.93 -6.52 -6.43
C LYS A 145 -11.76 -6.56 -7.95
N GLU A 146 -12.87 -6.64 -8.70
CA GLU A 146 -12.89 -6.59 -10.17
C GLU A 146 -12.16 -5.34 -10.69
N PHE A 147 -12.53 -4.16 -10.17
CA PHE A 147 -11.92 -2.89 -10.53
C PHE A 147 -10.40 -2.89 -10.34
N VAL A 148 -9.91 -3.29 -9.16
CA VAL A 148 -8.46 -3.26 -8.89
C VAL A 148 -7.71 -4.37 -9.63
N SER A 149 -8.34 -5.53 -9.84
CA SER A 149 -7.74 -6.64 -10.60
C SER A 149 -7.53 -6.33 -12.09
N TYR A 150 -8.17 -5.27 -12.61
CA TYR A 150 -7.89 -4.76 -13.96
C TYR A 150 -6.43 -4.36 -14.15
N PHE A 151 -5.80 -3.80 -13.12
CA PHE A 151 -4.42 -3.32 -13.18
C PHE A 151 -3.38 -4.43 -13.05
N GLY A 152 -3.78 -5.65 -12.67
CA GLY A 152 -2.91 -6.82 -12.53
C GLY A 152 -3.38 -7.78 -11.43
N ALA A 153 -2.60 -8.84 -11.20
CA ALA A 153 -2.95 -9.86 -10.22
C ALA A 153 -2.88 -9.30 -8.79
N LEU A 154 -3.93 -9.55 -7.99
CA LEU A 154 -4.01 -9.05 -6.63
C LEU A 154 -3.04 -9.79 -5.69
N HIS A 155 -2.44 -9.02 -4.79
CA HIS A 155 -1.60 -9.52 -3.71
C HIS A 155 -2.46 -9.85 -2.48
N GLN A 156 -2.28 -11.05 -1.91
CA GLN A 156 -2.85 -11.45 -0.63
C GLN A 156 -1.78 -11.30 0.45
N HIS A 157 -2.06 -10.45 1.43
CA HIS A 157 -1.07 -10.09 2.45
C HIS A 157 -0.86 -11.24 3.46
N PRO A 158 0.40 -11.57 3.79
CA PRO A 158 0.69 -12.77 4.58
C PRO A 158 0.22 -12.64 6.04
N THR A 159 0.21 -11.43 6.61
CA THR A 159 0.04 -11.25 8.07
C THR A 159 -1.16 -10.43 8.52
N SER A 160 -2.03 -9.95 7.61
CA SER A 160 -3.11 -9.01 7.95
C SER A 160 -4.50 -9.61 7.85
N GLY A 161 -5.48 -8.98 8.51
CA GLY A 161 -6.89 -9.31 8.34
C GLY A 161 -7.31 -9.18 6.88
N GLY A 162 -8.06 -10.17 6.42
CA GLY A 162 -8.75 -10.16 5.14
C GLY A 162 -10.12 -9.53 5.27
N LEU A 163 -10.91 -9.60 4.20
CA LEU A 163 -12.35 -9.40 4.24
C LEU A 163 -13.04 -10.76 4.05
N ALA A 164 -14.24 -10.95 4.63
CA ALA A 164 -14.99 -12.20 4.50
C ALA A 164 -15.15 -12.61 3.02
N GLY A 165 -14.67 -13.80 2.64
CA GLY A 165 -14.71 -14.27 1.24
C GLY A 165 -13.75 -13.56 0.27
N HIS A 166 -13.02 -12.54 0.73
CA HIS A 166 -12.12 -11.72 -0.09
C HIS A 166 -10.77 -11.50 0.61
N PRO A 167 -9.90 -12.54 0.68
CA PRO A 167 -8.62 -12.47 1.39
C PRO A 167 -7.61 -11.49 0.78
N GLU A 168 -7.83 -11.00 -0.44
CA GLU A 168 -7.01 -9.96 -1.06
C GLU A 168 -7.13 -8.60 -0.38
N PHE A 169 -8.23 -8.34 0.32
CA PHE A 169 -8.43 -7.08 1.04
C PHE A 169 -7.52 -7.03 2.26
N HIS A 170 -6.48 -6.23 2.19
CA HIS A 170 -5.62 -5.91 3.32
C HIS A 170 -6.33 -4.89 4.22
N ASN A 171 -7.01 -5.36 5.25
CA ASN A 171 -7.73 -4.49 6.18
C ASN A 171 -6.80 -3.90 7.26
N THR A 172 -6.95 -2.61 7.48
CA THR A 172 -6.32 -1.85 8.57
C THR A 172 -7.41 -1.28 9.47
N TYR A 173 -7.50 -1.79 10.69
CA TYR A 173 -8.50 -1.38 11.68
C TYR A 173 -7.80 -1.02 12.99
N ARG A 174 -8.06 0.18 13.50
CA ARG A 174 -7.56 0.67 14.79
C ARG A 174 -8.68 1.33 15.57
N SER A 175 -8.94 0.81 16.76
CA SER A 175 -9.92 1.31 17.73
C SER A 175 -9.61 0.70 19.09
N GLY A 176 -9.95 1.40 20.17
CA GLY A 176 -10.08 0.94 21.57
C GLY A 176 -8.86 0.30 22.23
N ASP A 177 -8.28 -0.76 21.64
CA ASP A 177 -7.25 -1.57 22.28
C ASP A 177 -5.87 -1.41 21.65
N PHE A 178 -5.75 -0.56 20.63
CA PHE A 178 -4.48 0.08 20.30
C PHE A 178 -4.39 1.37 21.11
N SER A 179 -3.29 1.59 21.85
CA SER A 179 -3.06 2.87 22.56
C SER A 179 -1.81 3.56 21.99
N PRO A 180 -1.96 4.74 21.34
CA PRO A 180 -0.83 5.58 20.97
C PRO A 180 0.07 5.88 22.16
N ALA A 181 -0.50 6.14 23.35
CA ALA A 181 0.27 6.42 24.56
C ALA A 181 1.19 5.24 24.94
N GLU A 182 0.71 4.00 24.84
CA GLU A 182 1.56 2.82 25.09
C GLU A 182 2.66 2.68 24.04
N PHE A 183 2.34 2.93 22.76
CA PHE A 183 3.32 2.90 21.68
C PHE A 183 4.45 3.92 21.91
N PHE A 184 4.12 5.14 22.34
CA PHE A 184 5.09 6.21 22.59
C PHE A 184 5.85 6.09 23.93
N LYS A 185 5.61 5.08 24.77
CA LYS A 185 6.50 4.77 25.90
C LYS A 185 7.87 4.28 25.45
N THR A 186 7.96 3.65 24.28
CA THR A 186 9.18 3.04 23.76
C THR A 186 9.62 3.62 22.42
N HIS A 187 8.80 4.49 21.81
CA HIS A 187 9.07 5.11 20.51
C HIS A 187 8.97 6.63 20.60
N THR A 188 9.84 7.33 19.88
CA THR A 188 9.78 8.80 19.74
C THR A 188 9.02 9.24 18.50
N THR A 189 8.72 8.33 17.59
CA THR A 189 7.98 8.58 16.34
C THR A 189 7.18 7.34 15.94
N SER A 190 6.05 7.57 15.27
CA SER A 190 5.25 6.50 14.64
C SER A 190 5.57 6.30 13.17
N THR A 191 6.47 7.11 12.59
CA THR A 191 6.83 7.02 11.19
C THR A 191 7.56 5.70 10.89
N ALA A 192 6.99 4.91 10.00
CA ALA A 192 7.56 3.68 9.46
C ALA A 192 7.54 3.80 7.93
N TRP A 193 8.53 4.50 7.37
CA TRP A 193 8.61 4.74 5.93
C TRP A 193 8.87 3.46 5.15
N HIS A 194 7.99 3.16 4.18
CA HIS A 194 8.09 1.99 3.34
C HIS A 194 7.40 2.15 1.99
N SER A 195 7.88 1.41 0.99
CA SER A 195 7.02 0.95 -0.10
C SER A 195 6.48 -0.42 0.32
N ASP A 196 5.24 -0.71 -0.06
CA ASP A 196 4.57 -1.94 0.32
C ASP A 196 5.29 -3.16 -0.24
N VAL A 197 5.43 -4.18 0.62
CA VAL A 197 5.79 -5.56 0.27
C VAL A 197 7.04 -5.72 -0.61
N THR A 198 8.03 -4.85 -0.44
CA THR A 198 9.27 -4.89 -1.26
C THR A 198 10.10 -6.16 -1.11
N TYR A 199 9.81 -7.02 -0.13
CA TYR A 199 10.42 -8.35 0.01
C TYR A 199 9.90 -9.37 -1.02
N GLU A 200 8.80 -9.10 -1.71
CA GLU A 200 8.28 -9.99 -2.76
C GLU A 200 9.14 -9.93 -4.01
N LEU A 201 9.13 -11.03 -4.80
CA LEU A 201 9.82 -11.08 -6.09
C LEU A 201 9.24 -10.05 -7.08
N GLN A 202 7.92 -9.89 -7.07
CA GLN A 202 7.17 -8.90 -7.84
C GLN A 202 6.40 -8.00 -6.85
N PRO A 203 7.05 -6.98 -6.25
CA PRO A 203 6.39 -6.05 -5.34
C PRO A 203 5.21 -5.34 -6.02
N PRO A 204 4.25 -4.79 -5.26
CA PRO A 204 3.09 -4.16 -5.86
C PRO A 204 3.41 -2.93 -6.74
N SER A 205 2.61 -2.72 -7.79
CA SER A 205 2.62 -1.55 -8.68
C SER A 205 1.72 -0.47 -8.11
N TYR A 206 0.42 -0.63 -8.25
CA TYR A 206 -0.58 0.29 -7.72
C TYR A 206 -1.19 -0.27 -6.44
N SER A 207 -1.43 0.63 -5.50
CA SER A 207 -2.17 0.32 -4.28
C SER A 207 -3.34 1.27 -4.14
N LEU A 208 -4.51 0.71 -3.86
CA LEU A 208 -5.73 1.44 -3.56
C LEU A 208 -6.01 1.30 -2.08
N LEU A 209 -6.07 2.40 -1.34
CA LEU A 209 -6.48 2.46 0.07
C LEU A 209 -7.75 3.28 0.19
N ALA A 210 -8.82 2.69 0.71
CA ALA A 210 -10.11 3.32 0.89
C ALA A 210 -10.46 3.45 2.37
N MET A 211 -10.79 4.66 2.80
CA MET A 211 -11.22 4.94 4.18
C MET A 211 -12.71 4.65 4.36
N VAL A 212 -13.02 3.79 5.33
CA VAL A 212 -14.39 3.43 5.73
C VAL A 212 -14.83 4.25 6.93
N ASP A 213 -13.99 4.32 7.97
CA ASP A 213 -14.19 5.14 9.16
C ASP A 213 -12.89 5.93 9.44
N THR A 214 -13.04 7.20 9.84
CA THR A 214 -11.90 8.09 10.13
C THR A 214 -12.12 8.85 11.44
N PRO A 215 -11.07 9.06 12.25
CA PRO A 215 -11.14 10.04 13.31
C PRO A 215 -11.37 11.45 12.73
N PRO A 216 -11.92 12.41 13.50
CA PRO A 216 -12.10 13.78 13.02
C PRO A 216 -10.78 14.51 12.74
N SER A 217 -9.68 14.07 13.36
CA SER A 217 -8.33 14.57 13.15
C SER A 217 -7.30 13.49 13.43
N GLY A 218 -6.17 13.52 12.72
CA GLY A 218 -5.08 12.54 12.84
C GLY A 218 -5.34 11.23 12.10
N GLY A 219 -4.42 10.29 12.22
CA GLY A 219 -4.44 9.03 11.48
C GLY A 219 -4.05 9.18 10.01
N ASP A 220 -3.40 10.30 9.68
CA ASP A 220 -3.05 10.68 8.31
C ASP A 220 -2.06 9.69 7.68
N THR A 221 -1.87 9.84 6.37
CA THR A 221 -0.81 9.11 5.65
C THR A 221 0.11 10.11 4.98
N ILE A 222 1.39 9.98 5.27
CA ILE A 222 2.44 10.77 4.63
C ILE A 222 3.10 9.95 3.52
N PHE A 223 3.47 10.61 2.43
CA PHE A 223 4.12 10.06 1.25
C PHE A 223 5.40 10.85 0.95
N ALA A 224 6.39 10.22 0.34
CA ALA A 224 7.58 10.88 -0.18
C ALA A 224 7.89 10.41 -1.60
N ASP A 225 8.32 11.34 -2.45
CA ASP A 225 8.70 11.05 -3.83
C ASP A 225 10.14 10.49 -3.92
N ALA A 226 10.27 9.16 -4.05
CA ALA A 226 11.59 8.53 -4.13
C ALA A 226 12.31 8.80 -5.47
N ARG A 227 11.61 9.36 -6.47
CA ARG A 227 12.22 9.85 -7.72
C ARG A 227 12.95 11.16 -7.48
N GLU A 228 12.30 12.08 -6.77
CA GLU A 228 12.91 13.35 -6.39
C GLU A 228 14.08 13.13 -5.42
N ALA A 229 13.95 12.17 -4.50
CA ALA A 229 15.06 11.76 -3.64
C ALA A 229 16.29 11.30 -4.45
N TYR A 230 16.09 10.49 -5.50
CA TYR A 230 17.18 10.10 -6.42
C TYR A 230 17.78 11.29 -7.16
N ASN A 231 16.94 12.15 -7.75
CA ASN A 231 17.39 13.30 -8.55
C ASN A 231 18.25 14.29 -7.76
N ARG A 232 18.10 14.34 -6.44
CA ARG A 232 18.85 15.24 -5.54
C ARG A 232 20.20 14.67 -5.09
N LEU A 233 20.49 13.41 -5.37
CA LEU A 233 21.82 12.85 -5.16
C LEU A 233 22.81 13.46 -6.15
N SER A 234 24.06 13.62 -5.73
CA SER A 234 25.12 14.06 -6.64
C SER A 234 25.34 13.04 -7.77
N PRO A 235 25.83 13.45 -8.94
CA PRO A 235 26.14 12.51 -10.03
C PRO A 235 27.06 11.36 -9.59
N GLY A 236 28.01 11.62 -8.70
CA GLY A 236 28.89 10.58 -8.14
C GLY A 236 28.12 9.56 -7.29
N PHE A 237 27.16 10.00 -6.46
CA PHE A 237 26.30 9.08 -5.72
C PHE A 237 25.35 8.31 -6.65
N GLN A 238 24.78 8.96 -7.66
CA GLN A 238 23.94 8.28 -8.65
C GLN A 238 24.71 7.17 -9.37
N ALA A 239 25.97 7.44 -9.77
CA ALA A 239 26.85 6.44 -10.37
C ALA A 239 27.17 5.30 -9.40
N LEU A 240 27.55 5.61 -8.15
CA LEU A 240 27.83 4.62 -7.10
C LEU A 240 26.67 3.64 -6.89
N LEU A 241 25.43 4.12 -6.90
CA LEU A 241 24.25 3.32 -6.58
C LEU A 241 23.71 2.49 -7.76
N THR A 242 24.15 2.77 -9.00
CA THR A 242 23.50 2.25 -10.22
C THR A 242 23.46 0.72 -10.27
N ASP A 243 24.55 0.05 -9.86
CA ASP A 243 24.65 -1.41 -9.91
C ASP A 243 24.42 -2.09 -8.55
N LEU A 244 24.19 -1.31 -7.49
CA LEU A 244 24.00 -1.87 -6.15
C LEU A 244 22.59 -2.44 -5.99
N ARG A 245 22.54 -3.58 -5.30
CA ARG A 245 21.32 -4.27 -4.92
C ARG A 245 21.25 -4.37 -3.40
N ALA A 246 20.05 -4.33 -2.84
CA ALA A 246 19.83 -4.51 -1.41
C ALA A 246 18.87 -5.67 -1.15
N SER A 247 19.04 -6.33 -0.01
CA SER A 247 18.12 -7.35 0.49
C SER A 247 16.88 -6.70 1.11
N HIS A 248 15.70 -7.22 0.78
CA HIS A 248 14.41 -6.85 1.34
C HIS A 248 13.79 -8.07 2.00
N SER A 249 13.48 -8.00 3.29
CA SER A 249 13.14 -9.17 4.11
C SER A 249 11.83 -9.02 4.87
N ALA A 250 10.98 -10.05 4.81
CA ALA A 250 9.70 -10.13 5.52
C ALA A 250 9.82 -10.63 6.96
N HIS A 251 10.99 -11.18 7.36
CA HIS A 251 11.14 -11.93 8.62
C HIS A 251 10.73 -11.12 9.84
N ALA A 252 11.23 -9.87 9.98
CA ALA A 252 10.85 -9.02 11.11
C ALA A 252 9.34 -8.74 11.19
N GLN A 253 8.66 -8.62 10.04
CA GLN A 253 7.20 -8.45 9.99
C GLN A 253 6.48 -9.73 10.41
N ALA A 254 6.95 -10.89 9.94
CA ALA A 254 6.40 -12.19 10.30
C ALA A 254 6.60 -12.48 11.80
N ASP A 255 7.79 -12.25 12.34
CA ASP A 255 8.12 -12.43 13.76
C ASP A 255 7.22 -11.56 14.63
N THR A 256 7.02 -10.29 14.26
CA THR A 256 6.11 -9.38 14.97
C THR A 256 4.67 -9.88 14.91
N ALA A 257 4.20 -10.34 13.75
CA ALA A 257 2.85 -10.87 13.61
C ALA A 257 2.64 -12.12 14.48
N VAL A 258 3.58 -13.06 14.47
CA VAL A 258 3.54 -14.27 15.29
C VAL A 258 3.61 -13.94 16.79
N ALA A 259 4.49 -13.03 17.19
CA ALA A 259 4.61 -12.56 18.58
C ALA A 259 3.30 -11.95 19.10
N ASN A 260 2.57 -11.25 18.23
CA ASN A 260 1.25 -10.67 18.55
C ASN A 260 0.09 -11.69 18.45
N GLY A 261 0.39 -12.97 18.26
CA GLY A 261 -0.62 -14.03 18.11
C GLY A 261 -1.36 -14.01 16.78
N GLY A 262 -0.85 -13.24 15.82
CA GLY A 262 -1.44 -13.00 14.51
C GLY A 262 -1.45 -14.20 13.58
N ILE A 263 -1.73 -13.92 12.31
CA ILE A 263 -1.70 -14.93 11.26
C ILE A 263 -0.43 -14.81 10.43
N LEU A 264 -0.01 -15.94 9.89
CA LEU A 264 1.06 -16.02 8.91
C LEU A 264 0.61 -17.00 7.83
N ARG A 265 0.19 -16.47 6.68
CA ARG A 265 -0.32 -17.26 5.56
C ARG A 265 0.78 -17.80 4.64
N ARG A 266 2.01 -17.34 4.79
CA ARG A 266 3.14 -17.70 3.92
C ARG A 266 4.43 -17.54 4.71
N GLU A 267 5.39 -18.43 4.48
CA GLU A 267 6.74 -18.31 5.04
C GLU A 267 7.39 -16.97 4.62
N PRO A 268 8.07 -16.28 5.54
CA PRO A 268 8.76 -15.05 5.21
C PRO A 268 9.90 -15.32 4.22
N ILE A 269 10.06 -14.40 3.27
CA ILE A 269 11.12 -14.48 2.26
C ILE A 269 12.05 -13.27 2.37
N THR A 270 13.21 -13.42 1.74
CA THR A 270 14.14 -12.32 1.46
C THR A 270 14.45 -12.33 -0.03
N THR A 271 14.34 -11.17 -0.68
CA THR A 271 14.70 -10.99 -2.09
C THR A 271 15.72 -9.86 -2.23
N PHE A 272 16.45 -9.82 -3.35
CA PHE A 272 17.39 -8.76 -3.65
C PHE A 272 16.86 -7.92 -4.81
N HIS A 273 16.81 -6.60 -4.61
CA HIS A 273 16.33 -5.64 -5.59
C HIS A 273 17.37 -4.54 -5.81
N PRO A 274 17.39 -3.89 -6.98
CA PRO A 274 18.27 -2.75 -7.22
C PRO A 274 17.94 -1.60 -6.26
N ILE A 275 18.96 -0.91 -5.75
CA ILE A 275 18.78 0.30 -4.92
C ILE A 275 18.22 1.45 -5.76
N VAL A 276 18.55 1.48 -7.06
CA VAL A 276 17.98 2.41 -8.04
C VAL A 276 17.09 1.63 -8.99
N ARG A 277 15.79 1.85 -8.90
CA ARG A 277 14.80 1.21 -9.78
C ARG A 277 14.48 2.13 -10.95
N ASN A 278 14.31 1.57 -12.15
CA ASN A 278 13.66 2.25 -13.27
C ASN A 278 12.17 1.95 -13.28
N HIS A 279 11.37 3.00 -13.45
CA HIS A 279 9.93 2.86 -13.58
C HIS A 279 9.55 2.36 -14.99
N PRO A 280 8.78 1.28 -15.16
CA PRO A 280 8.52 0.68 -16.47
C PRO A 280 7.75 1.61 -17.42
N VAL A 281 6.82 2.40 -16.88
CA VAL A 281 6.02 3.39 -17.63
C VAL A 281 6.77 4.71 -17.81
N THR A 282 7.06 5.41 -16.70
CA THR A 282 7.61 6.78 -16.76
C THR A 282 9.10 6.85 -17.10
N LYS A 283 9.81 5.70 -17.09
CA LYS A 283 11.26 5.56 -17.26
C LYS A 283 12.11 6.36 -16.26
N LYS A 284 11.48 6.97 -15.25
CA LYS A 284 12.16 7.71 -14.18
C LYS A 284 12.85 6.74 -13.22
N LYS A 285 14.00 7.17 -12.71
CA LYS A 285 14.72 6.47 -11.64
C LYS A 285 14.16 6.85 -10.27
N SER A 286 14.12 5.90 -9.36
CA SER A 286 13.74 6.09 -7.95
C SER A 286 14.66 5.33 -7.01
N LEU A 287 14.86 5.85 -5.80
CA LEU A 287 15.46 5.08 -4.72
C LEU A 287 14.48 3.99 -4.26
N PHE A 288 14.93 2.74 -4.24
CA PHE A 288 14.12 1.58 -3.87
C PHE A 288 14.68 0.90 -2.62
N VAL A 289 14.76 1.68 -1.54
CA VAL A 289 15.13 1.22 -0.20
C VAL A 289 14.15 1.77 0.82
N ASN A 290 13.95 1.06 1.92
CA ASN A 290 13.09 1.53 3.00
C ASN A 290 13.45 0.91 4.35
N SER A 291 13.09 1.60 5.44
CA SER A 291 13.43 1.17 6.79
C SER A 291 12.73 -0.11 7.22
N GLN A 292 11.57 -0.42 6.65
CA GLN A 292 10.79 -1.56 7.11
C GLN A 292 11.35 -2.89 6.59
N PHE A 293 11.83 -2.94 5.35
CA PHE A 293 12.17 -4.19 4.68
C PHE A 293 13.64 -4.30 4.28
N THR A 294 14.33 -3.20 3.97
CA THR A 294 15.73 -3.25 3.53
C THR A 294 16.67 -3.65 4.67
N ARG A 295 17.65 -4.53 4.43
CA ARG A 295 18.57 -5.04 5.48
C ARG A 295 20.05 -4.85 5.16
N THR A 296 20.50 -5.31 4.00
CA THR A 296 21.92 -5.30 3.62
C THR A 296 22.10 -4.95 2.16
N VAL A 297 23.25 -4.37 1.80
CA VAL A 297 23.65 -4.10 0.42
C VAL A 297 24.58 -5.21 -0.06
N GLU A 298 24.25 -5.80 -1.21
CA GLU A 298 25.02 -6.89 -1.81
C GLU A 298 26.44 -6.42 -2.18
N GLY A 299 27.44 -7.23 -1.85
CA GLY A 299 28.85 -6.96 -2.15
C GLY A 299 29.56 -5.99 -1.19
N LEU A 300 28.84 -5.32 -0.26
CA LEU A 300 29.44 -4.44 0.74
C LEU A 300 29.64 -5.16 2.09
N LYS A 301 30.63 -4.70 2.87
CA LYS A 301 30.78 -5.13 4.27
C LYS A 301 29.66 -4.55 5.13
N THR A 302 29.46 -5.11 6.33
CA THR A 302 28.40 -4.70 7.25
C THR A 302 28.44 -3.20 7.56
N GLU A 303 29.60 -2.65 7.91
CA GLU A 303 29.77 -1.24 8.26
C GLU A 303 29.50 -0.32 7.08
N GLU A 304 29.97 -0.70 5.88
CA GLU A 304 29.76 0.04 4.63
C GLU A 304 28.26 0.05 4.23
N SER A 305 27.63 -1.13 4.26
CA SER A 305 26.20 -1.30 4.02
C SER A 305 25.36 -0.47 5.00
N ASN A 306 25.67 -0.54 6.29
CA ASN A 306 24.96 0.21 7.32
C ASN A 306 25.13 1.72 7.14
N ALA A 307 26.34 2.19 6.84
CA ALA A 307 26.60 3.61 6.60
C ALA A 307 25.83 4.11 5.36
N LEU A 308 25.85 3.35 4.27
CA LEU A 308 25.14 3.69 3.04
C LEU A 308 23.62 3.72 3.24
N LEU A 309 23.05 2.64 3.81
CA LEU A 309 21.61 2.58 4.07
C LEU A 309 21.16 3.66 5.04
N LYS A 310 21.93 3.96 6.09
CA LYS A 310 21.62 5.05 7.02
C LYS A 310 21.51 6.39 6.29
N PHE A 311 22.46 6.72 5.42
CA PHE A 311 22.43 7.94 4.63
C PHE A 311 21.18 8.00 3.73
N LEU A 312 20.93 6.94 2.95
CA LEU A 312 19.79 6.91 2.01
C LEU A 312 18.44 7.00 2.72
N LEU A 313 18.29 6.29 3.85
CA LEU A 313 17.06 6.33 4.65
C LEU A 313 16.85 7.69 5.32
N GLN A 314 17.91 8.33 5.84
CA GLN A 314 17.81 9.68 6.39
C GLN A 314 17.44 10.70 5.32
N HIS A 315 18.01 10.59 4.12
CA HIS A 315 17.65 11.43 2.98
C HIS A 315 16.15 11.32 2.68
N LEU A 316 15.65 10.11 2.47
CA LEU A 316 14.22 9.81 2.21
C LEU A 316 13.31 10.35 3.33
N ASN A 317 13.65 10.10 4.59
CA ASN A 317 12.77 10.37 5.73
C ASN A 317 12.69 11.85 6.12
N ASN A 318 13.79 12.61 5.97
CA ASN A 318 13.90 13.94 6.58
C ASN A 318 13.55 15.11 5.64
N SER A 319 13.35 14.85 4.36
CA SER A 319 13.17 15.89 3.35
C SER A 319 11.69 16.19 3.13
N VAL A 320 11.13 17.06 3.98
CA VAL A 320 9.70 17.46 3.96
C VAL A 320 9.29 18.12 2.64
N ASP A 321 10.23 18.71 1.91
CA ASP A 321 10.01 19.46 0.68
C ASP A 321 9.82 18.58 -0.58
N TYR A 322 9.88 17.25 -0.45
CA TYR A 322 9.32 16.30 -1.42
C TYR A 322 8.34 15.31 -0.78
N GLN A 323 7.75 15.69 0.35
CA GLN A 323 6.73 14.90 1.03
C GLN A 323 5.33 15.50 0.84
N LEU A 324 4.33 14.65 1.00
CA LEU A 324 2.91 14.96 0.94
C LEU A 324 2.25 14.38 2.18
N ARG A 325 1.35 15.12 2.82
CA ARG A 325 0.46 14.61 3.87
C ARG A 325 -0.97 14.55 3.35
N VAL A 326 -1.53 13.35 3.33
CA VAL A 326 -2.96 13.14 3.06
C VAL A 326 -3.70 13.12 4.39
N GLN A 327 -4.45 14.19 4.64
CA GLN A 327 -5.43 14.22 5.72
C GLN A 327 -6.66 13.43 5.30
N TRP A 328 -7.06 12.44 6.10
CA TRP A 328 -8.18 11.58 5.74
C TRP A 328 -9.53 12.25 6.01
N LYS A 329 -10.50 11.89 5.16
CA LYS A 329 -11.93 12.05 5.40
C LYS A 329 -12.60 10.71 5.12
N GLN A 330 -13.76 10.48 5.71
CA GLN A 330 -14.56 9.29 5.39
C GLN A 330 -14.78 9.20 3.86
N PHE A 331 -14.70 7.98 3.31
CA PHE A 331 -14.79 7.70 1.87
C PHE A 331 -13.75 8.39 0.99
N SER A 332 -12.65 8.83 1.58
CA SER A 332 -11.48 9.18 0.78
C SER A 332 -10.80 7.92 0.29
N ILE A 333 -10.33 7.97 -0.96
CA ILE A 333 -9.53 6.92 -1.57
C ILE A 333 -8.22 7.52 -2.02
N VAL A 334 -7.12 6.84 -1.72
CA VAL A 334 -5.84 7.11 -2.36
C VAL A 334 -5.47 5.94 -3.26
N LEU A 335 -5.17 6.25 -4.52
CA LEU A 335 -4.51 5.35 -5.45
C LEU A 335 -3.08 5.86 -5.63
N TRP A 336 -2.08 5.04 -5.36
CA TRP A 336 -0.67 5.45 -5.54
C TRP A 336 0.17 4.41 -6.26
N ASP A 337 1.25 4.88 -6.86
CA ASP A 337 2.28 4.08 -7.50
C ASP A 337 3.37 3.72 -6.49
N ASN A 338 3.30 2.49 -5.98
CA ASN A 338 4.20 1.92 -4.98
C ASN A 338 5.63 1.68 -5.52
N ARG A 339 5.87 1.82 -6.82
CA ARG A 339 7.20 1.65 -7.44
C ARG A 339 8.06 2.89 -7.32
N SER A 340 7.43 4.03 -7.06
CA SER A 340 8.10 5.33 -6.94
C SER A 340 7.85 6.06 -5.63
N MET A 341 6.81 5.70 -4.89
CA MET A 341 6.47 6.33 -3.61
C MET A 341 6.88 5.46 -2.42
N ILE A 342 7.29 6.12 -1.34
CA ILE A 342 7.28 5.54 0.01
C ILE A 342 6.21 6.26 0.84
N HIS A 343 5.67 5.60 1.85
CA HIS A 343 4.65 6.16 2.73
C HIS A 343 4.81 5.70 4.18
N SER A 344 4.12 6.40 5.07
CA SER A 344 3.93 6.01 6.46
C SER A 344 2.53 6.34 6.92
N ALA A 345 1.89 5.40 7.61
CA ALA A 345 0.68 5.68 8.38
C ALA A 345 1.07 6.36 9.69
N LEU A 346 0.36 7.44 10.06
CA LEU A 346 0.60 8.14 11.31
C LEU A 346 -0.28 7.60 12.43
N VAL A 347 0.28 7.64 13.63
CA VAL A 347 -0.39 7.27 14.88
C VAL A 347 -0.47 8.51 15.76
N ASP A 348 -1.36 9.41 15.39
CA ASP A 348 -1.55 10.73 16.00
C ASP A 348 -3.03 11.06 16.25
N PHE A 349 -3.82 10.06 16.67
CA PHE A 349 -5.25 10.18 16.97
C PHE A 349 -5.66 9.30 18.17
N ASP A 350 -6.71 9.72 18.88
CA ASP A 350 -7.21 9.02 20.07
C ASP A 350 -8.09 7.82 19.72
N THR A 351 -7.51 6.63 19.78
CA THR A 351 -8.18 5.36 19.49
C THR A 351 -9.21 4.95 20.54
N ASP A 352 -9.14 5.48 21.76
CA ASP A 352 -10.16 5.23 22.80
C ASP A 352 -11.52 5.81 22.40
N SER A 353 -11.51 6.89 21.61
CA SER A 353 -12.70 7.63 21.20
C SER A 353 -13.08 7.40 19.73
N TYR A 354 -12.13 7.04 18.88
CA TYR A 354 -12.34 7.03 17.42
C TYR A 354 -11.83 5.76 16.74
N ILE A 355 -12.56 5.36 15.69
CA ILE A 355 -12.18 4.29 14.78
C ILE A 355 -11.39 4.89 13.61
N ARG A 356 -10.32 4.21 13.23
CA ARG A 356 -9.70 4.33 11.91
C ARG A 356 -9.76 2.99 11.19
N HIS A 357 -10.62 2.90 10.19
CA HIS A 357 -10.84 1.70 9.39
C HIS A 357 -10.65 2.00 7.92
N ALA A 358 -9.76 1.23 7.29
CA ALA A 358 -9.54 1.28 5.85
C ALA A 358 -9.21 -0.11 5.33
N PHE A 359 -9.59 -0.39 4.08
CA PHE A 359 -9.11 -1.55 3.36
C PHE A 359 -8.18 -1.13 2.24
N ARG A 360 -7.24 -2.01 1.92
CA ARG A 360 -6.27 -1.82 0.84
C ARG A 360 -6.28 -3.01 -0.10
N LEU A 361 -6.17 -2.74 -1.40
CA LEU A 361 -5.90 -3.74 -2.42
C LEU A 361 -4.60 -3.35 -3.13
N LEU A 362 -3.74 -4.34 -3.32
CA LEU A 362 -2.43 -4.16 -3.96
C LEU A 362 -2.32 -5.07 -5.17
N VAL A 363 -1.67 -4.57 -6.21
CA VAL A 363 -1.54 -5.23 -7.50
C VAL A 363 -0.09 -5.64 -7.71
N ARG A 364 0.19 -6.93 -7.94
CA ARG A 364 1.54 -7.43 -8.24
C ARG A 364 2.06 -6.84 -9.56
N ALA A 365 3.33 -6.43 -9.58
CA ALA A 365 3.95 -5.73 -10.70
C ALA A 365 5.00 -6.56 -11.46
N GLU A 366 5.85 -5.89 -12.23
CA GLU A 366 7.09 -6.43 -12.76
C GLU A 366 8.12 -6.71 -11.65
N ILE A 367 9.15 -7.49 -11.98
CA ILE A 367 10.33 -7.62 -11.13
C ILE A 367 11.12 -6.30 -11.26
N PRO A 368 11.49 -5.63 -10.15
CA PRO A 368 12.22 -4.37 -10.21
C PRO A 368 13.55 -4.50 -10.97
N THR A 369 13.81 -3.59 -11.90
CA THR A 369 15.07 -3.55 -12.68
C THR A 369 15.81 -2.22 -12.48
N GLY A 370 17.15 -2.29 -12.44
CA GLY A 370 18.03 -1.12 -12.44
C GLY A 370 18.50 -0.72 -13.84
N LYS A 371 18.22 -1.56 -14.84
CA LYS A 371 18.46 -1.30 -16.27
C LYS A 371 17.18 -0.78 -16.93
N ILE A 372 17.32 0.13 -17.89
CA ILE A 372 16.23 0.42 -18.82
C ILE A 372 16.29 -0.72 -19.83
N GLU A 373 15.27 -1.58 -19.86
CA GLU A 373 15.12 -2.50 -20.98
C GLU A 373 14.85 -1.63 -22.20
N GLU A 374 15.87 -1.45 -23.06
CA GLU A 374 15.66 -1.04 -24.44
C GLU A 374 14.85 -2.17 -25.08
N GLU A 375 13.72 -1.83 -25.71
CA GLU A 375 12.98 -2.81 -26.51
C GLU A 375 13.99 -3.46 -27.45
N ALA A 376 14.09 -4.80 -27.38
CA ALA A 376 14.84 -5.53 -28.37
C ALA A 376 14.17 -5.19 -29.71
N ASP A 377 14.86 -4.44 -30.57
CA ASP A 377 14.50 -4.37 -31.98
C ASP A 377 14.46 -5.83 -32.47
N ASP A 378 13.26 -6.35 -32.67
CA ASP A 378 13.04 -7.63 -33.33
C ASP A 378 13.63 -7.50 -34.75
N ALA A 379 14.79 -8.11 -34.95
CA ALA A 379 15.45 -8.26 -36.24
C ALA A 379 14.87 -9.42 -37.05
#